data_AF-A0AAV5ASU4-F1
#
_entry.id   AF-A0AAV5ASU4-F1
#
_cell.length_a   1.000
_cell.length_b   1.000
_cell.length_c   1.000
_cell.angle_alpha   90.00
_cell.angle_beta   90.00
_cell.angle_gamma   90.00
#
_symmetry.space_group_name_H-M   'P 1'
#
loop_
_entity.id
_entity.type
_entity.pdbx_description
1 polymer ?
#
loop_
_entity_poly.entity_id
_entity_poly.type
_entity_poly.pdbx_seq_one_letter_code
_entity_poly.pdbx_strand_id
1 'polypeptide(L)' 'MPWYNGEEATKYLREVLKDHYVYSDALVFKTLWETYNSCQFVEDEGDIVFYKNKRGEAVCQPAMSY' A
#
# COMPACT_ATOMS: atom_id res chain seq x y z
N MET A 1 8.34 -23.58 -2.09
CA MET A 1 8.37 -23.56 -0.60
C MET A 1 7.03 -24.02 -0.06
N PRO A 2 7.00 -24.80 1.02
CA PRO A 2 5.77 -25.10 1.78
C PRO A 2 5.20 -23.86 2.50
N TRP A 3 3.90 -23.87 2.81
CA TRP A 3 3.18 -22.72 3.41
C TRP A 3 3.75 -22.25 4.77
N TYR A 4 4.24 -23.17 5.60
CA TYR A 4 4.76 -22.86 6.94
C TYR A 4 6.09 -22.07 6.93
N ASN A 5 6.73 -21.92 5.77
CA ASN A 5 7.94 -21.10 5.62
C ASN A 5 7.62 -19.62 5.35
N GLY A 6 6.37 -19.17 5.50
CA GLY A 6 5.97 -17.79 5.20
C GLY A 6 6.72 -16.73 6.01
N GLU A 7 7.04 -17.01 7.28
CA GLU A 7 7.81 -16.09 8.11
C GLU A 7 9.25 -15.95 7.58
N GLU A 8 9.88 -17.06 7.21
CA GLU A 8 11.23 -17.08 6.64
C GLU A 8 11.25 -16.37 5.28
N ALA A 9 10.26 -16.61 4.42
CA ALA A 9 10.09 -15.91 3.16
C ALA A 9 9.98 -14.38 3.35
N THR A 10 9.21 -13.95 4.36
CA THR A 10 8.98 -12.53 4.65
C THR A 10 10.27 -11.80 5.03
N LYS A 11 11.21 -12.48 5.71
CA LYS A 11 12.53 -11.92 6.07
C LYS A 11 13.32 -11.54 4.81
N TYR A 12 13.45 -12.47 3.87
CA TYR A 12 14.13 -12.21 2.60
C TYR A 12 13.39 -11.18 1.73
N LEU A 13 12.05 -11.22 1.69
CA LEU A 13 11.26 -10.25 0.93
C LEU A 13 11.45 -8.82 1.45
N ARG A 14 11.53 -8.64 2.78
CA ARG A 14 11.77 -7.33 3.41
C ARG A 14 13.12 -6.75 3.00
N GLU A 15 14.18 -7.57 2.94
CA GLU A 15 15.52 -7.14 2.52
C GLU A 15 15.57 -6.69 1.05
N VAL A 16 14.81 -7.36 0.18
CA VAL A 16 14.72 -7.01 -1.24
C VAL A 16 13.91 -5.73 -1.45
N LEU A 17 12.77 -5.60 -0.77
CA LEU A 17 11.83 -4.49 -0.96
C LEU A 17 12.28 -3.18 -0.29
N LYS A 18 13.08 -3.24 0.78
CA LYS A 18 13.62 -2.07 1.49
C LYS A 18 12.53 -1.03 1.82
N ASP A 19 12.68 0.19 1.31
CA ASP A 19 11.76 1.32 1.54
C ASP A 19 10.35 1.09 0.97
N HIS A 20 10.21 0.11 0.07
CA HIS A 20 8.91 -0.29 -0.49
C HIS A 20 8.20 -1.38 0.33
N TYR A 21 8.82 -1.93 1.37
CA TYR A 21 8.15 -2.86 2.28
C TYR A 21 7.24 -2.11 3.25
N VAL A 22 5.93 -2.19 3.03
CA VAL A 22 4.93 -1.55 3.90
C VAL A 22 4.38 -2.55 4.89
N TYR A 23 4.44 -2.22 6.18
CA TYR A 23 3.89 -3.01 7.27
C TYR A 23 3.22 -2.09 8.30
N SER A 24 2.12 -2.54 8.89
CA SER A 24 1.43 -1.86 9.97
C SER A 24 0.97 -2.86 11.01
N ASP A 25 1.21 -2.53 12.27
CA ASP A 25 0.73 -3.23 13.46
C ASP A 25 -0.50 -2.55 14.09
N ALA A 26 -1.11 -1.61 13.37
CA ALA A 26 -2.29 -0.88 13.82
C ALA A 26 -3.51 -1.81 13.97
N LEU A 27 -4.44 -1.40 14.85
CA LEU A 27 -5.68 -2.14 15.10
C LEU A 27 -6.52 -2.23 13.82
N VAL A 28 -6.87 -3.46 13.43
CA VAL A 28 -7.56 -3.76 12.16
C VAL A 28 -8.78 -2.88 11.91
N PHE A 29 -9.66 -2.69 12.91
CA PHE A 29 -10.87 -1.88 12.74
C PHE A 29 -10.59 -0.38 12.58
N LYS A 30 -9.56 0.13 13.25
CA LYS A 30 -9.14 1.53 13.10
C LYS A 30 -8.58 1.75 11.70
N THR A 31 -7.66 0.89 11.26
CA THR A 31 -7.06 0.95 9.92
C THR A 31 -8.11 0.78 8.82
N LEU A 32 -9.10 -0.09 9.03
CA LEU A 32 -10.23 -0.26 8.12
C LEU A 32 -11.00 1.06 7.95
N TRP A 33 -11.36 1.71 9.05
CA TRP A 33 -12.08 2.99 9.02
C TRP A 33 -11.27 4.11 8.37
N GLU A 34 -9.98 4.19 8.65
CA GLU A 34 -9.07 5.17 8.05
C GLU A 34 -8.95 4.94 6.53
N THR A 35 -8.73 3.69 6.12
CA THR A 35 -8.61 3.30 4.70
C THR A 35 -9.89 3.60 3.92
N TYR A 36 -11.06 3.34 4.52
CA TYR A 36 -12.35 3.66 3.90
C TYR A 36 -12.53 5.17 3.63
N ASN A 37 -11.98 6.03 4.49
CA ASN A 37 -12.08 7.47 4.32
C ASN A 37 -10.97 8.04 3.41
N SER A 38 -9.81 7.41 3.35
CA SER A 38 -8.67 7.85 2.53
C SER A 38 -8.68 7.28 1.10
N CYS A 39 -9.27 6.12 0.85
CA CYS A 39 -9.31 5.45 -0.45
C CYS A 39 -10.73 5.41 -1.02
N GLN A 40 -11.19 6.54 -1.56
CA GLN A 40 -12.58 6.75 -1.98
C GLN A 40 -12.79 6.52 -3.48
N PHE A 41 -11.88 7.02 -4.31
CA PHE A 41 -11.97 6.94 -5.76
C PHE A 41 -10.58 6.93 -6.40
N VAL A 42 -10.55 6.62 -7.69
CA VAL A 42 -9.39 6.75 -8.58
C VAL A 42 -9.78 7.65 -9.75
N GLU A 43 -8.81 8.31 -10.36
CA GLU A 43 -9.06 9.12 -11.57
C GLU A 43 -9.37 8.20 -12.76
N ASP A 44 -10.19 8.68 -13.69
CA ASP A 44 -10.52 7.95 -14.93
C ASP A 44 -9.36 7.99 -15.96
N GLU A 45 -8.41 8.90 -15.77
CA GLU A 45 -7.34 9.20 -16.72
C GLU A 45 -5.96 8.90 -16.11
N GLY A 46 -5.06 8.35 -16.94
CA GLY A 46 -3.66 8.10 -16.61
C GLY A 46 -3.28 6.61 -16.64
N ASP A 47 -2.02 6.32 -16.99
CA ASP A 47 -1.51 4.95 -17.06
C ASP A 47 -1.33 4.32 -15.66
N ILE A 48 -1.03 5.16 -14.66
CA ILE A 48 -0.86 4.77 -13.26
C ILE A 48 -1.68 5.73 -12.39
N VAL A 49 -2.75 5.23 -11.79
CA VAL A 49 -3.64 5.99 -10.90
C VAL A 49 -3.56 5.47 -9.47
N PHE A 50 -3.72 6.37 -8.49
CA PHE A 50 -3.71 6.05 -7.07
C PHE A 50 -5.04 6.40 -6.42
N TYR A 51 -5.38 5.69 -5.35
CA TYR A 51 -6.54 6.01 -4.53
C TYR A 51 -6.43 7.39 -3.89
N LYS A 52 -7.52 8.14 -3.96
CA LYS A 52 -7.67 9.49 -3.40
C LYS A 52 -8.78 9.57 -2.37
N ASN A 53 -8.64 10.51 -1.45
CA ASN A 53 -9.67 10.83 -0.46
C ASN A 53 -10.74 11.77 -1.05
N LYS A 54 -11.79 12.11 -0.28
CA LYS A 54 -12.87 13.04 -0.71
C LYS A 54 -12.39 14.42 -1.16
N ARG A 55 -11.20 14.83 -0.75
CA ARG A 55 -10.59 16.12 -1.10
C ARG A 55 -9.69 16.02 -2.34
N GLY A 56 -9.58 14.83 -2.94
CA GLY A 56 -8.72 14.56 -4.10
C GLY A 56 -7.25 14.36 -3.74
N GLU A 57 -6.92 14.18 -2.47
CA GLU A 57 -5.54 14.00 -2.01
C GLU A 57 -5.16 12.52 -2.03
N ALA A 58 -3.98 12.21 -2.59
CA ALA A 58 -3.39 10.87 -2.57
C ALA A 58 -2.20 10.83 -1.59
N VAL A 59 -1.99 9.68 -0.95
CA VAL A 59 -0.83 9.46 -0.04
C VAL A 59 0.42 9.10 -0.83
N CYS A 60 0.26 8.34 -1.91
CA CYS A 60 1.36 7.90 -2.77
C CYS A 60 1.31 8.65 -4.09
N GLN A 61 2.49 8.86 -4.67
CA GLN A 61 2.67 9.47 -5.99
C GLN A 61 3.37 8.47 -6.91
N PRO A 62 3.13 8.56 -8.23
CA PRO A 62 3.88 7.75 -9.18
C PRO A 62 5.38 8.05 -9.04
N ALA A 63 6.21 7.02 -9.15
CA ALA A 63 7.63 7.23 -9.35
C ALA A 63 7.81 8.07 -10.63
N MET A 64 8.75 9.02 -10.61
CA MET A 64 9.06 9.80 -11.82
C MET A 64 9.32 8.85 -12.99
N SER A 65 8.61 9.07 -14.09
CA SER A 65 8.83 8.37 -15.34
C SER A 65 10.26 8.68 -15.85
N TYR A 66 11.01 7.64 -16.22
CA TYR A 66 12.32 7.76 -16.87
C TYR A 66 12.21 8.32 -18.29
#